data_AF-A0A2H1W233-F1
#
_entry.id   AF-A0A2H1W233-F1
#
_cell.length_a   1.000
_cell.length_b   1.000
_cell.length_c   1.000
_cell.angle_alpha   90.00
_cell.angle_beta   90.00
_cell.angle_gamma   90.00
#
_symmetry.space_group_name_H-M   'P 1'
#
loop_
_entity.id
_entity.type
_entity.pdbx_description
1 polymer ?
#
loop_
_entity_poly.entity_id
_entity_poly.type
_entity_poly.pdbx_seq_one_letter_code
_entity_poly.pdbx_strand_id
1 'polypeptide(L)'
;MNLANSTTQTFTFDQGSYDFMGRTNISNFSDQGNSINYPNGPSETIVLLECAETENKLQVYSLSEPDKIVLAFYSKDACLKQIEVNGRSFGSTLLIIFFSFVVFYLVLGICTKKFLMGATGVEVIPNLAFWSDLPNLVKDGWRFMCNGFKLPPRGAGPAVSPDPNSYDSI
;
A
#
# COMPACT_ATOMS: atom_id res chain seq x y z
N MET A 1 -17.49 4.56 14.80
CA MET A 1 -16.40 4.23 15.74
C MET A 1 -16.45 5.28 16.84
N ASN A 2 -16.87 4.87 18.04
CA ASN A 2 -16.98 5.77 19.19
C ASN A 2 -15.57 6.15 19.64
N LEU A 3 -15.21 7.44 19.61
CA LEU A 3 -14.05 7.93 20.35
C LEU A 3 -14.40 7.86 21.84
N ALA A 4 -14.08 6.75 22.47
CA ALA A 4 -14.04 6.66 23.92
C ALA A 4 -12.95 7.62 24.41
N ASN A 5 -13.38 8.74 24.98
CA ASN A 5 -12.50 9.68 25.66
C ASN A 5 -12.01 9.02 26.95
N SER A 6 -10.89 8.30 26.86
CA SER A 6 -10.27 7.56 27.95
C SER A 6 -9.01 8.25 28.46
N THR A 7 -9.08 9.55 28.76
CA THR A 7 -8.06 10.23 29.56
C THR A 7 -8.36 10.01 31.04
N THR A 8 -7.95 8.85 31.56
CA THR A 8 -7.69 8.67 33.00
C THR A 8 -6.69 9.73 33.43
N GLN A 9 -7.05 10.51 34.44
CA GLN A 9 -6.42 11.78 34.84
C GLN A 9 -4.90 11.66 35.04
N THR A 10 -4.09 12.14 34.08
CA THR A 10 -2.63 12.23 34.17
C THR A 10 -2.18 13.63 34.59
N PHE A 11 -2.84 14.25 35.56
CA PHE A 11 -2.44 15.57 36.03
C PHE A 11 -2.69 15.72 37.53
N THR A 12 -1.73 16.36 38.19
CA THR A 12 -1.78 16.66 39.62
C THR A 12 -2.27 18.09 39.80
N PHE A 13 -3.33 18.26 40.59
CA PHE A 13 -3.69 19.58 41.11
C PHE A 13 -2.87 19.86 42.35
N ASP A 14 -2.19 21.00 42.35
CA ASP A 14 -1.47 21.51 43.51
C ASP A 14 -1.76 23.02 43.63
N GLN A 15 -1.62 23.57 44.84
CA GLN A 15 -1.94 24.96 45.17
C GLN A 15 -0.77 25.93 44.89
N GLY A 16 0.14 25.57 43.98
CA GLY A 16 1.25 26.41 43.56
C GLY A 16 0.84 27.59 42.69
N SER A 17 1.75 28.56 42.55
CA SER A 17 1.67 29.61 41.54
C SER A 17 2.30 29.08 40.25
N TYR A 18 1.55 29.08 39.15
CA TYR A 18 2.02 28.59 37.85
C TYR A 18 1.80 29.66 36.78
N ASP A 19 2.77 29.76 35.86
CA ASP A 19 2.60 30.57 34.66
C ASP A 19 1.74 29.85 33.64
N PHE A 20 0.90 30.62 32.96
CA PHE A 20 0.14 30.11 31.83
C PHE A 20 1.12 29.74 30.71
N MET A 21 1.01 28.53 30.15
CA MET A 21 1.91 28.04 29.10
C MET A 21 1.23 27.90 27.73
N GLY A 22 -0.08 28.10 27.64
CA GLY A 22 -0.82 28.13 26.38
C GLY A 22 -2.07 27.25 26.35
N ARG A 23 -2.77 27.25 25.21
CA ARG A 23 -4.05 26.54 25.02
C ARG A 23 -3.96 25.46 23.95
N THR A 24 -4.54 24.29 24.24
CA THR A 24 -4.64 23.15 23.31
C THR A 24 -5.68 23.35 22.21
N ASN A 25 -6.67 24.23 22.40
CA ASN A 25 -7.74 24.44 21.42
C ASN A 25 -7.31 25.30 20.20
N ILE A 26 -6.17 25.97 20.29
CA ILE A 26 -5.61 26.84 19.24
C ILE A 26 -4.16 26.48 18.92
N SER A 27 -3.67 25.33 19.42
CA SER A 27 -2.32 24.86 19.14
C SER A 27 -2.20 24.35 17.72
N ASN A 28 -1.07 24.64 17.07
CA ASN A 28 -0.78 24.18 15.71
C ASN A 28 0.53 23.41 15.65
N PHE A 29 0.60 22.41 14.76
CA PHE A 29 1.85 21.77 14.42
C PHE A 29 2.66 22.66 13.47
N SER A 30 3.99 22.58 13.58
CA SER A 30 4.93 23.13 12.60
C SER A 30 4.72 22.48 11.22
N ASP A 31 5.10 23.16 10.14
CA ASP A 31 5.00 22.66 8.77
C ASP A 31 5.71 21.31 8.57
N GLN A 32 6.78 21.07 9.34
CA GLN A 32 7.52 19.80 9.32
C GLN A 32 6.94 18.73 10.26
N GLY A 33 5.94 19.08 11.08
CA GLY A 33 5.33 18.18 12.07
C GLY A 33 6.22 17.82 13.25
N ASN A 34 7.37 18.49 13.42
CA ASN A 34 8.37 18.21 14.46
C ASN A 34 8.16 19.01 15.74
N SER A 35 7.17 19.90 15.79
CA SER A 35 6.88 20.68 16.99
C SER A 35 5.41 21.11 17.04
N ILE A 36 4.94 21.37 18.26
CA ILE A 36 3.61 21.90 18.56
C ILE A 36 3.78 23.29 19.17
N ASN A 37 3.18 24.29 18.55
CA ASN A 37 3.13 25.65 19.07
C ASN A 37 1.86 25.85 19.88
N TYR A 38 2.02 26.27 21.14
CA TYR A 38 0.96 26.64 22.07
C TYR A 38 0.95 28.15 22.25
N PRO A 39 -0.09 28.85 21.76
CA PRO A 39 -0.20 30.29 21.91
C PRO A 39 -0.43 30.67 23.37
N ASN A 40 0.37 31.61 23.88
CA ASN A 40 0.37 32.06 25.27
C ASN A 40 0.53 33.60 25.34
N GLY A 41 -0.33 34.34 24.62
CA GLY A 41 -0.10 35.78 24.35
C GLY A 41 0.26 36.58 25.61
N PRO A 42 1.33 37.42 25.61
CA PRO A 42 2.20 37.89 24.51
C PRO A 42 3.31 36.91 24.05
N SER A 43 3.39 35.73 24.65
CA SER A 43 4.47 34.76 24.46
C SER A 43 4.02 33.53 23.66
N GLU A 44 4.97 32.68 23.25
CA GLU A 44 4.70 31.39 22.61
C GLU A 44 5.46 30.26 23.30
N THR A 45 4.78 29.13 23.52
CA THR A 45 5.39 27.91 24.05
C THR A 45 5.51 26.88 22.94
N ILE A 46 6.72 26.46 22.64
CA ILE A 46 7.01 25.48 21.59
C ILE A 46 7.42 24.17 22.25
N VAL A 47 6.72 23.10 21.91
CA VAL A 47 7.08 21.74 22.30
C VAL A 47 7.67 21.02 21.10
N LEU A 48 8.99 20.83 21.10
CA LEU A 48 9.72 20.01 20.13
C LEU A 48 9.41 18.53 20.37
N LEU A 49 9.15 17.80 19.29
CA LEU A 49 8.89 16.36 19.32
C LEU A 49 10.18 15.65 18.93
N GLU A 50 10.83 15.04 19.92
CA GLU A 50 12.10 14.34 19.75
C GLU A 50 11.87 12.84 19.77
N CYS A 51 12.35 12.16 18.73
CA CYS A 51 12.28 10.70 18.66
C CYS A 51 13.19 10.08 19.72
N ALA A 52 12.62 9.25 20.58
CA ALA A 52 13.38 8.48 21.58
C ALA A 52 12.79 7.09 21.78
N GLU A 53 13.65 6.08 21.90
CA GLU A 53 13.24 4.71 22.26
C GLU A 53 12.97 4.52 23.76
N THR A 54 13.13 5.57 24.55
CA THR A 54 12.91 5.57 26.00
C THR A 54 11.45 5.82 26.36
N GLU A 55 11.14 5.83 27.66
CA GLU A 55 9.85 6.30 28.16
C GLU A 55 9.60 7.77 27.83
N ASN A 56 8.31 8.16 27.84
CA ASN A 56 7.87 9.51 27.52
C ASN A 56 8.42 10.51 28.55
N LYS A 57 9.14 11.54 28.08
CA LYS A 57 9.76 12.54 28.95
C LYS A 57 9.64 13.93 28.37
N LEU A 58 9.20 14.89 29.19
CA LEU A 58 9.23 16.31 28.86
C LEU A 58 10.41 16.98 29.57
N GLN A 59 11.20 17.77 28.83
CA GLN A 59 12.34 18.51 29.37
C GLN A 59 12.33 19.96 28.89
N VAL A 60 12.87 20.86 29.69
CA VAL A 60 13.12 22.25 29.27
C VAL A 60 14.35 22.25 28.38
N TYR A 61 14.20 22.73 27.14
CA TYR A 61 15.30 22.81 26.18
C TYR A 61 15.99 24.17 26.26
N SER A 62 15.23 25.25 26.15
CA SER A 62 15.75 26.60 26.34
C SER A 62 14.68 27.57 26.85
N LEU A 63 15.12 28.52 27.65
CA LEU A 63 14.37 29.67 28.14
C LEU A 63 15.06 30.97 27.65
N SER A 64 15.56 30.95 26.41
CA SER A 64 16.44 32.00 25.88
C SER A 64 15.78 33.38 25.86
N GLU A 65 14.47 33.44 25.62
CA GLU A 65 13.70 34.68 25.64
C GLU A 65 12.50 34.55 26.61
N PRO A 66 12.19 35.61 27.40
CA PRO A 66 11.04 35.58 28.31
C PRO A 66 9.71 35.34 27.57
N ASP A 67 9.65 35.68 26.28
CA ASP A 67 8.48 35.52 25.43
C ASP A 67 8.46 34.20 24.64
N LYS A 68 9.47 33.34 24.78
CA LYS A 68 9.57 32.09 24.02
C LYS A 68 10.11 30.95 24.87
N ILE A 69 9.21 30.04 25.24
CA ILE A 69 9.54 28.86 26.06
C ILE A 69 9.68 27.66 25.12
N VAL A 70 10.84 27.00 25.13
CA VAL A 70 11.07 25.80 24.30
C VAL A 70 11.23 24.57 25.18
N LEU A 71 10.34 23.61 25.00
CA LEU A 71 10.32 22.31 25.66
C LEU A 71 10.63 21.22 24.64
N ALA A 72 11.32 20.16 25.07
CA ALA A 72 11.54 18.95 24.28
C ALA A 72 10.74 17.79 24.88
N PHE A 73 9.87 17.20 24.08
CA PHE A 73 9.10 16.02 24.42
C PHE A 73 9.68 14.80 23.69
N TYR A 74 10.30 13.91 24.45
CA TYR A 74 10.89 12.68 23.98
C TYR A 74 9.85 11.56 24.01
N SER A 75 9.60 10.93 22.87
CA SER A 75 8.68 9.78 22.78
C SER A 75 8.98 8.90 21.56
N LYS A 76 8.58 7.63 21.65
CA LYS A 76 8.58 6.70 20.51
C LYS A 76 7.61 7.14 19.41
N ASP A 77 6.53 7.83 19.79
CA ASP A 77 5.51 8.29 18.84
C ASP A 77 5.91 9.57 18.11
N ALA A 78 6.95 10.26 18.57
CA ALA A 78 7.56 11.38 17.85
C ALA A 78 8.47 10.91 16.69
N CYS A 79 8.77 9.62 16.60
CA CYS A 79 9.57 9.08 15.51
C CYS A 79 8.80 9.08 14.19
N LEU A 80 9.46 9.52 13.11
CA LEU A 80 8.90 9.51 11.77
C LEU A 80 8.52 8.09 11.37
N LYS A 81 7.22 7.84 11.25
CA LYS A 81 6.70 6.63 10.62
C LYS A 81 6.61 6.90 9.13
N GLN A 82 7.25 6.08 8.31
CA GLN A 82 6.95 6.09 6.88
C GLN A 82 5.47 5.79 6.73
N ILE A 83 4.72 6.78 6.24
CA ILE A 83 3.36 6.54 5.77
C ILE A 83 3.54 5.69 4.53
N GLU A 84 3.52 4.37 4.72
CA GLU A 84 3.36 3.46 3.60
C GLU A 84 1.98 3.76 3.04
N VAL A 85 1.93 4.64 2.04
CA VAL A 85 0.73 4.82 1.25
C VAL A 85 0.54 3.45 0.60
N ASN A 86 -0.41 2.68 1.11
CA ASN A 86 -0.78 1.38 0.55
C ASN A 86 -1.29 1.60 -0.88
N GLY A 87 -0.36 1.77 -1.80
CA GLY A 87 -0.60 1.88 -3.22
C GLY A 87 -1.09 0.53 -3.72
N ARG A 88 -2.04 0.56 -4.65
CA ARG A 88 -2.54 -0.66 -5.28
C ARG A 88 -1.36 -1.43 -5.89
N SER A 89 -1.24 -2.71 -5.54
CA SER A 89 -0.20 -3.59 -6.08
C SER A 89 -0.14 -3.49 -7.60
N PHE A 90 1.07 -3.36 -8.16
CA PHE A 90 1.31 -3.24 -9.59
C PHE A 90 0.64 -4.36 -10.39
N GLY A 91 0.63 -5.59 -9.86
CA GLY A 91 -0.04 -6.73 -10.50
C GLY A 91 -1.55 -6.53 -10.64
N SER A 92 -2.20 -5.92 -9.64
CA SER A 92 -3.63 -5.63 -9.69
C SER A 92 -3.98 -4.55 -10.73
N THR A 93 -3.08 -3.60 -10.97
CA THR A 93 -3.24 -2.57 -12.00
C THR A 93 -3.11 -3.19 -13.41
N LEU A 94 -2.09 -4.04 -13.63
CA LEU A 94 -1.91 -4.72 -14.92
C LEU A 94 -3.09 -5.62 -15.29
N LEU A 95 -3.64 -6.36 -14.33
CA LEU A 95 -4.81 -7.22 -14.57
C LEU A 95 -6.03 -6.41 -15.04
N ILE A 96 -6.32 -5.27 -14.40
CA ILE A 96 -7.44 -4.41 -14.81
C ILE A 96 -7.26 -3.92 -16.24
N ILE A 97 -6.05 -3.46 -16.59
CA ILE A 97 -5.74 -2.95 -17.92
C ILE A 97 -5.91 -4.05 -18.97
N PHE A 98 -5.37 -5.25 -18.70
CA PHE A 98 -5.48 -6.40 -19.59
C PHE A 98 -6.95 -6.79 -19.85
N PHE A 99 -7.75 -6.95 -18.80
CA PHE A 99 -9.17 -7.29 -18.95
C PHE A 99 -9.95 -6.20 -19.69
N SER A 100 -9.62 -4.92 -19.47
CA SER A 100 -10.25 -3.82 -20.20
C SER A 100 -10.00 -3.94 -21.70
N PHE A 101 -8.76 -4.17 -22.12
CA PHE A 101 -8.42 -4.36 -23.54
C PHE A 101 -9.10 -5.61 -24.13
N VAL A 102 -9.18 -6.70 -23.38
CA VAL A 102 -9.90 -7.91 -23.81
C VAL A 102 -11.39 -7.62 -24.06
N VAL A 103 -12.05 -6.91 -23.16
CA VAL A 103 -13.46 -6.52 -23.33
C VAL A 103 -13.64 -5.64 -24.55
N PHE A 104 -12.80 -4.61 -24.72
CA PHE A 104 -12.85 -3.74 -25.91
C PHE A 104 -12.64 -4.53 -27.21
N TYR A 105 -11.67 -5.44 -27.24
CA TYR A 105 -11.41 -6.31 -28.38
C TYR A 105 -12.62 -7.19 -28.72
N LEU A 106 -13.24 -7.82 -27.72
CA LEU A 106 -14.42 -8.65 -27.91
C LEU A 106 -15.61 -7.82 -28.42
N VAL A 107 -15.89 -6.66 -27.83
CA VAL A 107 -17.01 -5.79 -28.25
C VAL A 107 -16.81 -5.30 -29.69
N LEU A 108 -15.64 -4.74 -30.01
CA LEU A 108 -15.35 -4.25 -31.36
C LEU A 108 -15.34 -5.39 -32.39
N GLY A 109 -14.75 -6.54 -32.03
CA GLY A 109 -14.72 -7.72 -32.88
C GLY A 109 -16.10 -8.35 -33.11
N ILE A 110 -16.97 -8.37 -32.10
CA ILE A 110 -18.35 -8.84 -32.21
C ILE A 110 -19.16 -7.88 -33.08
N CYS A 111 -19.08 -6.57 -32.82
CA CYS A 111 -19.79 -5.57 -33.61
C CYS A 111 -19.40 -5.63 -35.09
N THR A 112 -18.10 -5.71 -35.39
CA THR A 112 -17.63 -5.81 -36.78
C THR A 112 -18.14 -7.08 -37.46
N LYS A 113 -18.03 -8.25 -36.82
CA LYS A 113 -18.50 -9.52 -37.40
C LYS A 113 -20.02 -9.62 -37.54
N LYS A 114 -20.78 -9.08 -36.56
CA LYS A 114 -22.25 -9.04 -36.61
C LYS A 114 -22.75 -8.12 -37.71
N PHE A 115 -22.31 -6.87 -37.70
CA PHE A 115 -22.92 -5.83 -38.52
C PHE A 115 -22.38 -5.80 -39.95
N LEU A 116 -21.10 -6.13 -40.18
CA LEU A 116 -20.51 -6.09 -41.53
C LEU A 116 -20.57 -7.45 -42.25
N MET A 117 -20.42 -8.57 -41.53
CA MET A 117 -20.34 -9.91 -42.14
C MET A 117 -21.62 -10.74 -41.97
N GLY A 118 -22.62 -10.27 -41.21
CA GLY A 118 -23.88 -10.98 -41.03
C GLY A 118 -23.75 -12.32 -40.29
N ALA A 119 -22.62 -12.56 -39.61
CA ALA A 119 -22.36 -13.82 -38.93
C ALA A 119 -23.37 -14.06 -37.79
N THR A 120 -23.97 -15.25 -37.76
CA THR A 120 -24.97 -15.64 -36.77
C THR A 120 -24.42 -16.78 -35.91
N GLY A 121 -24.60 -16.70 -34.58
CA GLY A 121 -24.08 -17.69 -33.63
C GLY A 121 -22.68 -17.40 -33.07
N VAL A 122 -21.95 -18.47 -32.76
CA VAL A 122 -20.68 -18.49 -31.99
C VAL A 122 -19.48 -17.96 -32.79
N GLU A 123 -19.60 -17.96 -34.12
CA GLU A 123 -18.57 -17.53 -35.09
C GLU A 123 -18.30 -16.02 -35.08
N VAL A 124 -19.16 -15.29 -34.38
CA VAL A 124 -19.08 -13.84 -34.20
C VAL A 124 -17.93 -13.45 -33.29
N ILE A 125 -17.52 -14.34 -32.39
CA ILE A 125 -16.40 -14.10 -31.48
C ILE A 125 -15.09 -14.12 -32.28
N PRO A 126 -14.29 -13.05 -32.22
CA PRO A 126 -13.01 -13.02 -32.89
C PRO A 126 -12.02 -14.03 -32.27
N ASN A 127 -11.36 -14.81 -33.12
CA ASN A 127 -10.39 -15.84 -32.73
C ASN A 127 -10.98 -16.86 -31.74
N LEU A 128 -12.15 -17.43 -32.05
CA LEU A 128 -12.87 -18.37 -31.18
C LEU A 128 -11.98 -19.53 -30.68
N ALA A 129 -11.16 -20.12 -31.56
CA ALA A 129 -10.26 -21.23 -31.21
C ALA A 129 -9.29 -20.85 -30.07
N PHE A 130 -8.76 -19.63 -30.08
CA PHE A 130 -7.92 -19.15 -29.00
C PHE A 130 -8.69 -19.04 -27.68
N TRP A 131 -9.90 -18.47 -27.71
CA TRP A 131 -10.74 -18.31 -26.50
C TRP A 131 -11.24 -19.64 -25.94
N SER A 132 -11.48 -20.65 -26.79
CA SER A 132 -11.86 -21.99 -26.33
C SER A 132 -10.70 -22.74 -25.69
N ASP A 133 -9.46 -22.48 -26.12
CA ASP A 133 -8.27 -23.14 -25.59
C ASP A 133 -7.72 -22.45 -24.33
N LEU A 134 -7.97 -21.15 -24.16
CA LEU A 134 -7.51 -20.34 -23.04
C LEU A 134 -7.78 -20.97 -21.65
N PRO A 135 -8.97 -21.51 -21.33
CA PRO A 135 -9.23 -22.16 -20.04
C PRO A 135 -8.33 -23.38 -19.79
N ASN A 136 -8.02 -24.15 -20.84
CA ASN A 136 -7.12 -25.30 -20.74
C ASN A 136 -5.69 -24.81 -20.47
N LEU A 137 -5.24 -23.76 -21.17
CA LEU A 137 -3.92 -23.16 -20.94
C LEU A 137 -3.77 -22.62 -19.51
N VAL A 138 -4.80 -21.95 -18.97
CA VAL A 138 -4.78 -21.45 -17.58
C VAL A 138 -4.70 -22.60 -16.58
N LYS A 139 -5.45 -23.69 -16.82
CA LYS A 139 -5.42 -24.89 -15.97
C LYS A 139 -4.05 -25.54 -15.95
N ASP A 140 -3.38 -25.61 -17.10
CA ASP A 140 -2.05 -26.19 -17.21
C ASP A 140 -0.98 -25.27 -16.60
N GLY A 141 -1.09 -23.95 -16.76
CA GLY A 141 -0.24 -22.97 -16.07
C GLY A 141 -0.40 -23.03 -14.55
N TRP A 142 -1.64 -23.18 -14.04
CA TRP A 142 -1.90 -23.36 -12.62
C TRP A 142 -1.25 -24.63 -12.07
N ARG A 143 -1.42 -25.76 -12.76
CA ARG A 143 -0.77 -27.04 -12.40
C ARG A 143 0.75 -26.91 -12.40
N PHE A 144 1.31 -26.22 -13.39
CA PHE A 144 2.75 -25.98 -13.48
C PHE A 144 3.28 -25.13 -12.31
N MET A 145 2.56 -24.07 -11.93
CA MET A 145 2.91 -23.28 -10.75
C MET A 145 2.81 -24.09 -9.46
N CYS A 146 1.72 -24.86 -9.27
CA CYS A 146 1.54 -25.71 -8.08
C CYS A 146 2.57 -26.84 -7.99
N ASN A 147 3.07 -27.35 -9.13
CA ASN A 147 4.10 -28.38 -9.17
C ASN A 147 5.54 -27.82 -9.06
N GLY A 148 5.69 -26.53 -8.74
CA GLY A 148 6.99 -25.90 -8.51
C GLY A 148 7.81 -25.72 -9.78
N PHE A 149 7.16 -25.32 -10.88
CA PHE A 149 7.80 -25.12 -12.19
C PHE A 149 8.44 -26.40 -12.78
N LYS A 150 8.00 -27.57 -12.30
CA LYS A 150 8.41 -28.86 -12.86
C LYS A 150 7.42 -29.25 -13.95
N LEU A 151 7.94 -29.59 -15.12
CA LEU A 151 7.12 -30.17 -16.17
C LEU A 151 6.55 -31.51 -15.66
N PRO A 152 5.31 -31.87 -16.04
CA PRO A 152 4.79 -33.21 -15.75
C PRO A 152 5.79 -34.24 -16.30
N PRO A 153 6.05 -35.35 -15.60
CA PRO A 153 6.84 -36.43 -16.17
C PRO A 153 6.19 -36.81 -17.50
N ARG A 154 6.95 -36.75 -18.61
CA ARG A 154 6.48 -37.20 -19.93
C ARG A 154 5.88 -38.59 -19.72
N GLY A 155 4.57 -38.71 -19.92
CA GLY A 155 3.88 -40.00 -19.85
C GLY A 155 4.61 -40.98 -20.76
N ALA A 156 4.81 -42.20 -20.27
CA ALA A 156 5.43 -43.29 -21.02
C ALA A 156 4.64 -43.60 -22.30
N GLY A 157 4.91 -42.87 -23.38
CA GLY A 157 4.67 -43.32 -24.73
C GLY A 157 5.71 -44.38 -25.10
N PRO A 158 5.43 -45.29 -26.05
CA PRO A 158 6.29 -46.42 -26.35
C PRO A 158 7.69 -45.91 -26.68
N ALA A 159 8.69 -46.46 -25.98
CA ALA A 159 10.09 -46.13 -26.20
C ALA A 159 10.42 -46.28 -27.68
N VAL A 160 10.52 -45.17 -28.39
CA VAL A 160 11.30 -45.12 -29.63
C VAL A 160 12.71 -45.40 -29.17
N SER A 161 13.22 -46.57 -29.60
CA SER A 161 14.57 -47.04 -29.35
C SER A 161 15.58 -45.89 -29.49
N PRO A 162 16.54 -45.73 -28.57
CA PRO A 162 17.56 -44.70 -28.69
C PRO A 162 18.38 -44.98 -29.95
N ASP A 163 18.17 -44.17 -31.00
CA ASP A 163 19.00 -44.20 -32.18
C ASP A 163 20.33 -43.53 -31.81
N PRO A 164 21.48 -44.22 -31.89
CA PRO A 164 22.76 -43.74 -31.34
C PRO A 164 23.33 -42.49 -32.03
N ASN A 165 22.64 -41.94 -33.03
CA ASN A 165 23.08 -40.81 -33.84
C ASN A 165 22.19 -39.57 -33.73
N SER A 166 21.28 -39.51 -32.74
CA SER A 166 20.49 -38.28 -32.52
C SER A 166 21.36 -37.22 -31.83
N TYR A 167 21.81 -36.25 -32.62
CA TYR A 167 22.51 -35.04 -32.18
C TYR A 167 21.57 -34.17 -31.32
N ASP A 168 21.41 -34.52 -30.05
CA ASP A 168 20.90 -33.60 -29.03
C ASP A 168 22.08 -32.76 -28.51
N SER A 169 22.34 -31.66 -29.23
CA SER A 169 23.19 -30.55 -28.79
C SER A 169 22.34 -29.30 -28.68
N ILE A 170 22.23 -28.82 -27.43
CA ILE A 170 21.71 -27.54 -26.91
C ILE A 170 20.25 -27.48 -26.44
#